data_AF-A0A922SNL2-F1
#
_entry.id   AF-A0A922SNL2-F1
#
_cell.length_a   1.000
_cell.length_b   1.000
_cell.length_c   1.000
_cell.angle_alpha   90.00
_cell.angle_beta   90.00
_cell.angle_gamma   90.00
#
_symmetry.space_group_name_H-M   'P 1'
#
loop_
_entity.id
_entity.type
_entity.pdbx_description
1 polymer ?
#
loop_
_entity_poly.entity_id
_entity_poly.type
_entity_poly.pdbx_seq_one_letter_code
_entity_poly.pdbx_strand_id
1 'polypeptide(L)'
;MFTDLDFKFIPSGRGKHLLLIEDHTFNQVKKDFRYWNCSKRTTAGCKAKIKFDNHNNIISYFREHNHSAPKFFIHNGRYVKLR
;
A
#
# COMPACT_ATOMS: atom_id res chain seq x y z
N MET A 1 5.67 -3.28 18.96
CA MET A 1 4.62 -2.47 18.28
C MET A 1 5.27 -1.84 17.04
N PHE A 2 4.57 -1.73 15.91
CA PHE A 2 5.13 -1.15 14.67
C PHE A 2 5.10 0.38 14.69
N THR A 3 5.61 1.00 15.75
CA THR A 3 5.41 2.43 16.04
C THR A 3 6.13 3.39 15.08
N ASP A 4 7.08 2.90 14.30
CA ASP A 4 7.94 3.72 13.44
C ASP A 4 7.72 3.48 11.94
N LEU A 5 6.61 2.82 11.56
CA LEU A 5 6.33 2.56 10.15
C LEU A 5 5.53 3.70 9.53
N ASP A 6 6.21 4.54 8.76
CA ASP A 6 5.56 5.60 7.99
C ASP A 6 4.69 5.02 6.87
N PHE A 7 3.43 5.45 6.83
CA PHE A 7 2.50 5.08 5.77
C PHE A 7 1.72 6.29 5.25
N LYS A 8 1.38 6.25 3.96
CA LYS A 8 0.60 7.31 3.30
C LYS A 8 -0.58 6.72 2.54
N PHE A 9 -1.77 7.28 2.76
CA PHE A 9 -2.93 7.02 1.92
C PHE A 9 -2.91 7.96 0.72
N ILE A 10 -2.90 7.38 -0.47
CA ILE A 10 -2.92 8.10 -1.75
C ILE A 10 -4.32 7.91 -2.34
N PRO A 11 -5.15 8.96 -2.43
CA PRO A 11 -6.44 8.87 -3.09
C PRO A 11 -6.29 8.46 -4.55
N SER A 12 -7.10 7.50 -5.00
CA SER A 12 -7.25 7.21 -6.42
C SER A 12 -8.50 7.93 -6.94
N GLY A 13 -8.47 8.39 -8.19
CA GLY A 13 -9.63 9.02 -8.85
C GLY A 13 -10.86 8.13 -9.04
N ARG A 14 -10.86 6.91 -8.48
CA ARG A 14 -11.96 5.92 -8.53
C ARG A 14 -12.58 5.65 -7.16
N GLY A 15 -12.38 6.54 -6.19
CA GLY A 15 -12.97 6.44 -4.85
C GLY A 15 -12.32 5.40 -3.92
N LYS A 16 -11.23 4.76 -4.34
CA LYS A 16 -10.39 3.89 -3.50
C LYS A 16 -9.08 4.57 -3.13
N HIS A 17 -8.37 4.02 -2.16
CA HIS A 17 -7.03 4.49 -1.80
C HIS A 17 -5.95 3.46 -2.18
N LEU A 18 -4.75 3.96 -2.43
CA LEU A 18 -3.51 3.20 -2.35
C LEU A 18 -2.84 3.50 -1.02
N LEU A 19 -2.22 2.49 -0.43
CA LEU A 19 -1.38 2.65 0.75
C LEU A 19 0.08 2.55 0.32
N LEU A 20 0.90 3.54 0.64
CA LEU A 20 2.35 3.54 0.39
C LEU A 20 3.09 3.32 1.70
N ILE A 21 3.89 2.25 1.76
CA ILE A 21 4.76 1.87 2.88
C ILE A 21 6.07 1.37 2.28
N GLU A 22 7.22 1.85 2.78
CA GLU A 22 8.56 1.39 2.36
C GLU A 22 8.71 1.31 0.84
N ASP A 23 8.29 2.38 0.14
CA ASP A 23 8.31 2.51 -1.33
C ASP A 23 7.46 1.49 -2.11
N HIS A 24 6.61 0.72 -1.43
CA HIS A 24 5.68 -0.22 -2.06
C HIS A 24 4.23 0.23 -1.90
N THR A 25 3.46 0.08 -2.97
CA THR A 25 2.03 0.40 -2.94
C THR A 25 1.19 -0.84 -2.69
N PHE A 26 0.11 -0.66 -1.94
CA PHE A 26 -0.88 -1.68 -1.63
C PHE A 26 -2.27 -1.19 -2.01
N ASN A 27 -3.06 -2.09 -2.59
CA ASN A 27 -4.45 -1.85 -2.97
C ASN A 27 -5.37 -2.20 -1.80
N GLN A 28 -6.36 -1.33 -1.56
CA GLN A 28 -7.46 -1.60 -0.65
C GLN A 28 -8.26 -2.82 -1.10
N VAL A 29 -8.42 -3.81 -0.21
CA VAL A 29 -9.17 -5.04 -0.49
C VAL A 29 -10.66 -4.85 -0.21
N LYS A 30 -10.99 -4.21 0.92
CA LYS A 30 -12.37 -3.99 1.39
C LYS A 30 -12.60 -2.51 1.74
N LYS A 31 -13.86 -2.09 1.76
CA LYS A 31 -14.25 -0.71 2.12
C LYS A 31 -13.87 -0.30 3.54
N ASP A 32 -13.61 -1.26 4.43
CA ASP A 32 -13.29 -1.03 5.85
C ASP A 32 -11.84 -0.59 6.11
N PHE A 33 -11.02 -0.37 5.07
CA PHE A 33 -9.61 0.09 5.18
C PHE A 33 -8.70 -0.82 6.02
N ARG A 34 -9.15 -2.02 6.41
CA ARG A 34 -8.35 -2.91 7.27
C ARG A 34 -7.40 -3.81 6.50
N TYR A 35 -7.74 -4.16 5.27
CA TYR A 35 -7.02 -5.17 4.50
C TYR A 35 -6.42 -4.58 3.23
N TRP A 36 -5.11 -4.77 3.09
CA TRP A 36 -4.33 -4.25 1.96
C TRP A 36 -3.45 -5.34 1.39
N ASN A 37 -3.44 -5.44 0.07
CA ASN A 37 -2.58 -6.38 -0.66
C ASN A 37 -1.63 -5.58 -1.56
N CYS A 38 -0.40 -6.04 -1.73
CA CYS A 38 0.53 -5.38 -2.63
C CYS A 38 -0.09 -5.17 -4.01
N SER A 39 0.12 -4.00 -4.61
CA SER A 39 -0.45 -3.65 -5.91
C SER A 39 0.05 -4.54 -7.06
N LYS A 40 1.14 -5.28 -6.85
CA LYS A 40 1.69 -6.27 -7.80
C LYS A 40 1.24 -7.70 -7.51
N ARG A 41 0.31 -7.93 -6.58
CA ARG A 41 -0.24 -9.27 -6.27
C ARG A 41 -0.70 -10.02 -7.52
N THR A 42 -1.47 -9.36 -8.39
CA THR A 42 -2.00 -9.99 -9.62
C THR A 42 -0.94 -10.12 -10.71
N THR A 43 -0.05 -9.13 -10.86
CA THR A 43 0.90 -9.10 -11.99
C THR A 43 2.22 -9.83 -11.72
N ALA A 44 2.62 -9.96 -10.46
CA ALA A 44 3.89 -10.57 -10.04
C ALA A 44 3.69 -11.70 -9.01
N GLY A 45 2.45 -12.07 -8.66
CA GLY A 45 2.20 -13.08 -7.63
C GLY A 45 2.61 -12.66 -6.21
N CYS A 46 2.84 -11.36 -5.98
CA CYS A 46 3.35 -10.87 -4.70
C CYS A 46 2.41 -11.19 -3.53
N LYS A 47 2.97 -11.72 -2.44
CA LYS A 47 2.22 -12.13 -1.24
C LYS A 47 2.18 -11.07 -0.15
N ALA A 48 2.94 -9.97 -0.30
CA ALA A 48 2.96 -8.87 0.65
C ALA A 48 1.56 -8.30 0.92
N LYS A 49 1.24 -8.13 2.21
CA LYS A 49 -0.08 -7.75 2.70
C LYS A 49 -0.01 -7.10 4.08
N ILE A 50 -0.96 -6.23 4.36
CA ILE A 50 -1.06 -5.50 5.62
C ILE A 50 -2.47 -5.64 6.17
N LYS A 51 -2.56 -5.75 7.50
CA LYS A 51 -3.80 -5.72 8.25
C LYS A 51 -3.73 -4.61 9.30
N PHE A 52 -4.73 -3.73 9.29
CA PHE A 52 -4.98 -2.75 10.33
C PHE A 52 -6.08 -3.23 11.30
N ASP A 53 -6.06 -2.70 12.52
CA ASP A 53 -7.20 -2.74 13.42
C ASP A 53 -8.24 -1.65 13.06
N ASN A 54 -9.24 -1.46 13.92
CA ASN A 54 -10.27 -0.45 13.72
C ASN A 54 -9.80 0.99 14.08
N HIS A 55 -8.60 1.14 14.62
CA HIS A 55 -7.99 2.41 15.03
C HIS A 55 -6.81 2.80 14.11
N ASN A 56 -6.71 2.17 12.93
CA ASN A 56 -5.63 2.37 11.96
C ASN A 56 -4.22 2.01 12.48
N ASN A 57 -4.12 1.12 13.47
CA ASN A 57 -2.84 0.54 13.87
C ASN A 57 -2.54 -0.70 13.03
N ILE A 58 -1.29 -0.85 12.60
CA ILE A 58 -0.83 -2.06 11.91
C ILE A 58 -0.77 -3.20 12.93
N ILE A 59 -1.58 -4.23 12.72
CA ILE A 59 -1.59 -5.45 13.55
C ILE A 59 -0.90 -6.63 12.87
N SER A 60 -0.71 -6.58 11.54
CA SER A 60 0.05 -7.58 10.80
C SER A 60 0.62 -6.97 9.53
N TYR A 61 1.90 -7.21 9.27
CA TYR A 61 2.57 -6.83 8.04
C TYR A 61 3.46 -7.95 7.54
N PHE A 62 3.10 -8.54 6.39
CA PHE A 62 3.99 -9.41 5.64
C PHE A 62 4.69 -8.57 4.57
N ARG A 63 5.96 -8.24 4.83
CA ARG A 63 6.74 -7.23 4.09
C ARG A 63 7.57 -7.79 2.94
N GLU A 64 7.63 -9.10 2.77
CA GLU A 64 8.45 -9.71 1.72
C GLU A 64 7.82 -9.50 0.34
N HIS A 65 8.55 -8.78 -0.51
CA HIS A 65 8.22 -8.54 -1.91
C HIS A 65 9.10 -9.41 -2.81
N ASN A 66 8.52 -9.96 -3.87
CA ASN A 66 9.21 -10.73 -4.90
C ASN A 66 9.45 -9.91 -6.18
N HIS A 67 9.40 -8.58 -6.06
CA HIS A 67 9.59 -7.64 -7.14
C HIS A 67 10.20 -6.36 -6.57
N SER A 68 10.81 -5.54 -7.43
CA SER A 68 11.32 -4.23 -7.05
C SER A 68 10.18 -3.23 -6.78
N ALA A 69 10.49 -2.22 -5.98
CA ALA A 69 9.60 -1.09 -5.75
C ALA A 69 9.22 -0.44 -7.10
N PRO A 70 7.95 -0.03 -7.29
CA PRO A 70 7.58 0.71 -8.48
C PRO A 70 8.31 2.06 -8.50
N LYS A 71 8.64 2.55 -9.70
CA LYS A 71 9.14 3.92 -9.85
C LYS A 71 7.95 4.89 -9.82
N PHE A 72 8.05 5.94 -9.02
CA PHE A 72 7.05 7.01 -8.96
C PHE A 72 7.75 8.37 -9.04
N PHE A 73 7.01 9.38 -9.45
CA PHE A 73 7.35 10.78 -9.20
C PHE A 73 6.18 11.48 -8.52
N ILE A 74 6.48 12.52 -7.75
CA ILE A 74 5.48 13.37 -7.12
C ILE A 74 5.26 14.57 -8.03
N HIS A 75 4.02 14.80 -8.46
CA HIS A 75 3.63 15.97 -9.24
C HIS A 75 2.44 16.65 -8.57
N ASN A 76 2.60 17.92 -8.18
CA ASN A 76 1.59 18.69 -7.43
C ASN A 76 1.05 17.94 -6.19
N GLY A 77 1.97 17.33 -5.41
CA GLY A 77 1.61 16.55 -4.21
C GLY A 77 0.93 15.20 -4.49
N ARG A 78 0.79 14.79 -5.76
CA ARG A 78 0.21 13.50 -6.15
C ARG A 78 1.27 12.52 -6.60
N TYR A 79 1.17 11.28 -6.13
CA TYR A 79 2.02 10.18 -6.57
C TYR A 79 1.58 9.70 -7.96
N VAL A 80 2.44 9.88 -8.96
CA VAL A 80 2.23 9.39 -10.32
C VAL A 80 3.17 8.21 -10.54
N LYS A 81 2.58 7.04 -10.80
CA LYS A 81 3.33 5.82 -11.09
C LYS A 81 3.91 5.92 -12.51
N LEU A 82 5.22 5.73 -12.63
CA LEU A 82 5.88 5.59 -13.94
C LEU A 82 5.53 4.21 -14.49
N ARG A 83 5.11 4.17 -15.76
CA ARG A 83 4.81 2.92 -16.47
C ARG A 83 6.07 2.28 -17.01
#